data_AF-A0A9D6US86-F1
#
_entry.id   AF-A0A9D6US86-F1
#
_cell.length_a   1.000
_cell.length_b   1.000
_cell.length_c   1.000
_cell.angle_alpha   90.00
_cell.angle_beta   90.00
_cell.angle_gamma   90.00
#
_symmetry.space_group_name_H-M   'P 1'
#
loop_
_entity.id
_entity.type
_entity.pdbx_description
1 polymer ?
#
loop_
_entity_poly.entity_id
_entity_poly.type
_entity_poly.pdbx_seq_one_letter_code
_entity_poly.pdbx_strand_id
1 'polypeptide(L)'
;MQLTPRHVNWLITTNILTLAALAALLVSGFTTAPAVHKELFAERINIVDANGRTVLAICSKTRIAAPAMDGKTYSAAISPGREHMAGMVFFNDEGDEMGGLLFNSFRRPDGKHAGVGHLSFDRFKDNQVLALQYIENATTVQSGLTLYDRPAQGRFKQSLDLIEEHQTASPDRKKSIEATIAGMRQRGELGFDRVFIGSKDQTAQLVLKDDHGRSRARLVVNRDNTAALEFLDESGRIIARYPGPPHGQN
;
A
#
# COMPACT_ATOMS: atom_id res chain seq x y z
N MET A 1 -43.49 -55.58 33.36
CA MET A 1 -43.84 -55.52 31.91
C MET A 1 -42.80 -56.33 31.16
N GLN A 2 -43.14 -57.55 30.70
CA GLN A 2 -42.19 -58.38 29.93
C GLN A 2 -42.22 -57.95 28.47
N LEU A 3 -41.06 -57.55 27.93
CA LEU A 3 -40.93 -57.20 26.52
C LEU A 3 -40.99 -58.49 25.69
N THR A 4 -41.89 -58.53 24.71
CA THR A 4 -41.96 -59.67 23.79
C THR A 4 -40.75 -59.64 22.84
N PRO A 5 -40.33 -60.78 22.26
CA PRO A 5 -39.25 -60.82 21.26
C PRO A 5 -39.46 -59.86 20.09
N ARG A 6 -40.72 -59.58 19.73
CA ARG A 6 -41.08 -58.60 18.70
C ARG A 6 -40.72 -57.16 19.11
N HIS A 7 -40.93 -56.79 20.37
CA HIS A 7 -40.53 -55.48 20.88
C HIS A 7 -39.01 -55.32 20.92
N VAL A 8 -38.29 -56.39 21.27
CA VAL A 8 -36.81 -56.40 21.28
C VAL A 8 -36.27 -56.24 19.85
N ASN A 9 -36.79 -57.01 18.89
CA ASN A 9 -36.37 -56.91 17.48
C ASN A 9 -36.69 -55.52 16.90
N TRP A 10 -37.83 -54.92 17.26
CA TRP A 10 -38.20 -53.58 16.84
C TRP A 10 -37.25 -52.51 17.40
N LEU A 11 -36.87 -52.61 18.68
CA LEU A 11 -35.90 -51.72 19.32
C LEU A 11 -34.48 -51.86 18.74
N ILE A 12 -34.05 -53.08 18.42
CA ILE A 12 -32.75 -53.33 17.78
C ILE A 12 -32.75 -52.73 16.37
N THR A 13 -33.80 -52.97 15.60
CA THR A 13 -33.92 -52.45 14.23
C THR A 13 -33.95 -50.92 14.21
N THR A 14 -34.73 -50.30 15.10
CA THR A 14 -34.78 -48.84 15.20
C THR A 14 -33.45 -48.24 15.64
N ASN A 15 -32.73 -48.84 16.60
CA ASN A 15 -31.39 -48.41 17.00
C ASN A 15 -30.36 -48.52 15.86
N ILE A 16 -30.37 -49.62 15.11
CA ILE A 16 -29.47 -49.78 13.96
C ILE A 16 -29.76 -48.69 12.91
N LEU A 17 -31.04 -48.41 12.64
CA LEU A 17 -31.44 -47.36 11.69
C LEU A 17 -31.06 -45.96 12.17
N THR A 18 -31.25 -45.63 13.44
CA THR A 18 -30.82 -44.32 13.98
C THR A 18 -29.30 -44.20 14.02
N LEU A 19 -28.56 -45.26 14.35
CA LEU A 19 -27.10 -45.25 14.34
C LEU A 19 -26.55 -45.09 12.91
N ALA A 20 -27.15 -45.78 11.94
CA ALA A 20 -26.82 -45.63 10.52
C ALA A 20 -27.12 -44.23 9.99
N ALA A 21 -28.27 -43.64 10.38
CA ALA A 21 -28.63 -42.27 10.03
C ALA A 21 -27.67 -41.25 10.65
N LEU A 22 -27.28 -41.45 11.91
CA LEU A 22 -26.31 -40.60 12.60
C LEU A 22 -24.92 -40.71 11.96
N ALA A 23 -24.47 -41.93 11.64
CA ALA A 23 -23.21 -42.15 10.93
C ALA A 23 -23.22 -41.50 9.54
N ALA A 24 -24.33 -41.59 8.79
CA ALA A 24 -24.47 -40.94 7.49
C ALA A 24 -24.41 -39.40 7.61
N LEU A 25 -25.09 -38.82 8.60
CA LEU A 25 -25.02 -37.38 8.87
C LEU A 25 -23.60 -36.94 9.23
N LEU A 26 -22.91 -37.70 10.10
CA LEU A 26 -21.53 -37.42 10.48
C LEU A 26 -20.58 -37.51 9.29
N VAL A 27 -20.70 -38.52 8.42
CA VAL A 27 -19.81 -38.67 7.25
C VAL A 27 -20.11 -37.63 6.16
N SER A 28 -21.39 -37.30 5.92
CA SER A 28 -21.81 -36.29 4.93
C SER A 28 -21.49 -34.85 5.34
N GLY A 29 -21.32 -34.59 6.64
CA GLY A 29 -21.04 -33.26 7.18
C GLY A 29 -19.62 -32.76 6.94
N PHE A 30 -18.68 -33.64 6.58
CA PHE A 30 -17.25 -33.30 6.44
C PHE A 30 -16.76 -33.15 5.00
N THR A 31 -17.62 -33.27 3.99
CA THR A 31 -17.22 -33.01 2.60
C THR A 31 -17.65 -31.62 2.17
N THR A 32 -16.91 -30.60 2.60
CA THR A 32 -17.03 -29.26 2.02
C THR A 32 -16.27 -29.24 0.69
N ALA A 33 -16.99 -29.43 -0.41
CA ALA A 33 -16.45 -29.06 -1.71
C ALA A 33 -16.12 -27.54 -1.70
N PRO A 34 -15.05 -27.10 -2.36
CA PRO A 34 -14.76 -25.66 -2.48
C PRO A 34 -15.97 -24.93 -3.04
N ALA A 35 -16.38 -23.84 -2.38
CA ALA A 35 -17.47 -23.03 -2.90
C ALA A 35 -17.02 -22.37 -4.21
N VAL A 36 -17.72 -22.67 -5.30
CA VAL A 36 -17.48 -22.06 -6.60
C VAL A 36 -18.49 -20.94 -6.79
N HIS A 37 -18.01 -19.70 -6.82
CA HIS A 37 -18.81 -18.52 -7.10
C HIS A 37 -18.48 -18.00 -8.50
N LYS A 38 -19.51 -17.72 -9.31
CA LYS A 38 -19.32 -17.07 -10.63
C LYS A 38 -18.96 -15.60 -10.48
N GLU A 39 -19.60 -14.93 -9.54
CA GLU A 39 -19.39 -13.54 -9.18
C GLU A 39 -19.38 -13.40 -7.66
N LEU A 40 -18.57 -12.47 -7.16
CA LEU A 40 -18.44 -12.18 -5.74
C LEU A 40 -18.60 -10.67 -5.52
N PHE A 41 -19.73 -10.28 -4.94
CA PHE A 41 -19.98 -8.91 -4.52
C PHE A 41 -19.56 -8.76 -3.06
N ALA A 42 -18.47 -8.04 -2.83
CA ALA A 42 -17.95 -7.80 -1.49
C ALA A 42 -17.36 -6.40 -1.40
N GLU A 43 -17.54 -5.74 -0.25
CA GLU A 43 -16.79 -4.53 0.04
C GLU A 43 -15.31 -4.85 0.37
N ARG A 44 -15.05 -6.05 0.90
CA ARG A 44 -13.71 -6.52 1.24
C ARG A 44 -13.61 -8.03 1.22
N ILE A 45 -12.51 -8.55 0.71
CA ILE A 45 -12.11 -9.95 0.77
C ILE A 45 -10.76 -10.02 1.49
N ASN A 46 -10.68 -10.81 2.57
CA ASN A 46 -9.42 -11.11 3.24
C ASN A 46 -8.98 -12.52 2.85
N ILE A 47 -7.76 -12.64 2.34
CA ILE A 47 -7.05 -13.91 2.26
C ILE A 47 -6.24 -14.04 3.55
N VAL A 48 -6.40 -15.17 4.24
CA VAL A 48 -5.79 -15.42 5.55
C VAL A 48 -4.85 -16.62 5.51
N ASP A 49 -3.85 -16.63 6.39
CA ASP A 49 -2.99 -17.78 6.63
C ASP A 49 -3.70 -18.83 7.54
N ALA A 50 -2.99 -19.92 7.85
CA ALA A 50 -3.49 -20.99 8.72
C ALA A 50 -3.82 -20.53 10.16
N ASN A 51 -3.28 -19.40 10.60
CA ASN A 51 -3.50 -18.82 11.92
C ASN A 51 -4.63 -17.76 11.92
N GLY A 52 -5.25 -17.51 10.76
CA GLY A 52 -6.29 -16.50 10.59
C GLY A 52 -5.75 -15.08 10.40
N ARG A 53 -4.44 -14.89 10.24
CA ARG A 53 -3.83 -13.58 9.96
C ARG A 53 -4.07 -13.23 8.49
N THR A 54 -4.46 -11.98 8.21
CA THR A 54 -4.64 -11.51 6.82
C THR A 54 -3.29 -11.37 6.13
N VAL A 55 -3.12 -11.98 4.96
CA VAL A 55 -1.91 -11.87 4.09
C VAL A 55 -2.16 -11.01 2.85
N LEU A 56 -3.42 -10.90 2.45
CA LEU A 56 -3.88 -10.02 1.36
C LEU A 56 -5.30 -9.54 1.68
N ALA A 57 -5.52 -8.24 1.55
CA ALA A 57 -6.85 -7.64 1.60
C ALA A 57 -7.17 -7.01 0.24
N ILE A 58 -8.26 -7.46 -0.40
CA ILE A 58 -8.85 -6.80 -1.58
C ILE A 58 -10.01 -5.96 -1.08
N CYS A 59 -9.94 -4.64 -1.28
CA CYS A 59 -10.78 -3.67 -0.58
C CYS A 59 -11.43 -2.64 -1.50
N SER A 60 -12.68 -2.32 -1.22
CA SER A 60 -13.33 -1.09 -1.68
C SER A 60 -12.80 0.14 -0.93
N LYS A 61 -13.15 1.33 -1.42
CA LYS A 61 -12.83 2.62 -0.79
C LYS A 61 -13.26 2.71 0.69
N THR A 62 -14.47 2.24 0.99
CA THR A 62 -15.05 2.34 2.34
C THR A 62 -14.50 1.32 3.32
N ARG A 63 -13.79 0.29 2.82
CA ARG A 63 -13.29 -0.84 3.61
C ARG A 63 -11.81 -1.12 3.38
N ILE A 64 -11.03 -0.11 3.01
CA ILE A 64 -9.58 -0.25 2.83
C ILE A 64 -8.91 -0.80 4.10
N ALA A 65 -7.92 -1.67 3.90
CA ALA A 65 -7.16 -2.20 5.03
C ALA A 65 -6.35 -1.09 5.70
N ALA A 66 -6.39 -1.09 7.02
CA ALA A 66 -5.60 -0.21 7.86
C ALA A 66 -4.10 -0.54 7.72
N PRO A 67 -3.20 0.46 7.75
CA PRO A 67 -1.78 0.20 7.87
C PRO A 67 -1.47 -0.53 9.18
N ALA A 68 -0.54 -1.47 9.12
CA ALA A 68 -0.07 -2.23 10.27
C ALA A 68 1.46 -2.28 10.27
N MET A 69 2.08 -2.06 11.43
CA MET A 69 3.52 -2.14 11.62
C MET A 69 3.88 -2.46 13.07
N ASP A 70 4.80 -3.40 13.28
CA ASP A 70 5.27 -3.86 14.60
C ASP A 70 4.12 -4.17 15.57
N GLY A 71 3.11 -4.89 15.08
CA GLY A 71 1.94 -5.30 15.86
C GLY A 71 0.94 -4.19 16.20
N LYS A 72 1.15 -2.98 15.68
CA LYS A 72 0.22 -1.85 15.83
C LYS A 72 -0.51 -1.57 14.52
N THR A 73 -1.83 -1.44 14.61
CA THR A 73 -2.69 -1.02 13.50
C THR A 73 -3.00 0.47 13.62
N TYR A 74 -2.85 1.20 12.52
CA TYR A 74 -3.10 2.64 12.44
C TYR A 74 -4.43 2.94 11.75
N SER A 75 -5.01 4.11 12.02
CA SER A 75 -6.15 4.59 11.23
C SER A 75 -5.76 4.72 9.74
N ALA A 76 -6.65 4.35 8.82
CA ALA A 76 -6.44 4.58 7.38
C ALA A 76 -6.15 6.06 7.06
N ALA A 77 -6.70 6.98 7.86
CA ALA A 77 -6.48 8.43 7.72
C ALA A 77 -5.06 8.89 8.11
N ILE A 78 -4.20 8.01 8.63
CA ILE A 78 -2.79 8.34 8.91
C ILE A 78 -2.00 8.67 7.63
N SER A 79 -2.45 8.13 6.49
CA SER A 79 -1.95 8.46 5.16
C SER A 79 -3.04 9.23 4.43
N PRO A 80 -2.99 10.57 4.39
CA PRO A 80 -4.03 11.39 3.80
C PRO A 80 -4.40 10.94 2.38
N GLY A 81 -5.68 10.75 2.11
CA GLY A 81 -6.20 10.29 0.83
C GLY A 81 -6.28 8.77 0.68
N ARG A 82 -5.69 7.97 1.59
CA ARG A 82 -5.82 6.49 1.58
C ARG A 82 -7.28 6.07 1.75
N GLU A 83 -8.07 6.80 2.53
CA GLU A 83 -9.52 6.62 2.70
C GLU A 83 -10.33 6.86 1.41
N HIS A 84 -9.66 7.31 0.34
CA HIS A 84 -10.26 7.42 -0.98
C HIS A 84 -9.84 6.30 -1.91
N MET A 85 -8.95 5.40 -1.51
CA MET A 85 -8.37 4.40 -2.40
C MET A 85 -9.10 3.05 -2.28
N ALA A 86 -9.20 2.34 -3.40
CA ALA A 86 -9.56 0.92 -3.43
C ALA A 86 -8.40 0.11 -3.98
N GLY A 87 -8.33 -1.18 -3.69
CA GLY A 87 -7.28 -2.04 -4.23
C GLY A 87 -6.85 -3.18 -3.33
N MET A 88 -5.58 -3.56 -3.43
CA MET A 88 -4.98 -4.71 -2.76
C MET A 88 -3.91 -4.24 -1.78
N VAL A 89 -3.93 -4.74 -0.54
CA VAL A 89 -2.91 -4.48 0.49
C VAL A 89 -2.32 -5.82 0.92
N PHE A 90 -0.99 -5.91 0.93
CA PHE A 90 -0.26 -7.13 1.25
C PHE A 90 0.35 -7.04 2.64
N PHE A 91 0.41 -8.17 3.34
CA PHE A 91 0.97 -8.26 4.69
C PHE A 91 2.02 -9.37 4.77
N ASN A 92 3.08 -9.12 5.53
CA ASN A 92 4.13 -10.12 5.78
C ASN A 92 3.71 -11.11 6.89
N ASP A 93 4.61 -12.05 7.22
CA ASP A 93 4.38 -13.06 8.26
C ASP A 93 4.22 -12.48 9.67
N GLU A 94 4.62 -11.23 9.92
CA GLU A 94 4.41 -10.54 11.20
C GLU A 94 3.06 -9.79 11.24
N GLY A 95 2.38 -9.69 10.08
CA GLY A 95 1.15 -8.92 9.91
C GLY A 95 1.39 -7.44 9.57
N ASP A 96 2.63 -7.07 9.25
CA ASP A 96 2.97 -5.71 8.81
C ASP A 96 2.62 -5.52 7.34
N GLU A 97 2.12 -4.35 6.98
CA GLU A 97 1.90 -3.97 5.58
C GLU A 97 3.24 -3.96 4.83
N MET A 98 3.27 -4.56 3.65
CA MET A 98 4.47 -4.66 2.81
C MET A 98 4.27 -4.07 1.40
N GLY A 99 3.36 -3.09 1.30
CA GLY A 99 2.97 -2.43 0.06
C GLY A 99 1.59 -2.85 -0.44
N GLY A 100 1.22 -2.31 -1.60
CA GLY A 100 -0.12 -2.48 -2.14
C GLY A 100 -0.25 -2.03 -3.57
N LEU A 101 -1.39 -2.41 -4.17
CA LEU A 101 -1.86 -1.94 -5.45
C LEU A 101 -3.14 -1.13 -5.21
N LEU A 102 -3.05 0.19 -5.23
CA LEU A 102 -4.13 1.09 -4.86
C LEU A 102 -4.47 2.02 -6.02
N PHE A 103 -5.76 2.19 -6.30
CA PHE A 103 -6.26 3.10 -7.32
C PHE A 103 -7.46 3.91 -6.85
N ASN A 104 -7.53 5.15 -7.31
CA ASN A 104 -8.78 5.91 -7.41
C ASN A 104 -8.60 7.12 -8.33
N SER A 105 -9.67 7.53 -8.99
CA SER A 105 -9.78 8.84 -9.63
C SER A 105 -11.13 9.47 -9.28
N PHE A 106 -11.13 10.73 -8.89
CA PHE A 106 -12.34 11.39 -8.40
C PHE A 106 -12.35 12.88 -8.70
N ARG A 107 -13.56 13.43 -8.77
CA ARG A 107 -13.78 14.88 -8.74
C ARG A 107 -13.98 15.33 -7.30
N ARG A 108 -13.31 16.42 -6.94
CA ARG A 108 -13.47 17.12 -5.66
C ARG A 108 -14.71 18.03 -5.71
N PRO A 109 -15.27 18.40 -4.55
CA PRO A 109 -16.39 19.35 -4.48
C PRO A 109 -16.13 20.70 -5.14
N ASP A 110 -14.86 21.12 -5.23
CA ASP A 110 -14.43 22.36 -5.90
C ASP A 110 -14.25 22.21 -7.43
N GLY A 111 -14.73 21.10 -8.02
CA GLY A 111 -14.68 20.83 -9.45
C GLY A 111 -13.34 20.31 -9.97
N LYS A 112 -12.29 20.29 -9.14
CA LYS A 112 -10.97 19.77 -9.51
C LYS A 112 -10.99 18.25 -9.58
N HIS A 113 -10.11 17.66 -10.39
CA HIS A 113 -9.89 16.22 -10.42
C HIS A 113 -8.65 15.84 -9.63
N ALA A 114 -8.63 14.59 -9.16
CA ALA A 114 -7.46 13.93 -8.63
C ALA A 114 -7.46 12.47 -9.12
N GLY A 115 -6.27 11.94 -9.37
CA GLY A 115 -6.08 10.57 -9.82
C GLY A 115 -4.86 9.98 -9.14
N VAL A 116 -4.97 8.74 -8.69
CA VAL A 116 -3.86 8.00 -8.08
C VAL A 116 -3.92 6.56 -8.55
N GLY A 117 -2.79 6.07 -9.05
CA GLY A 117 -2.50 4.65 -9.21
C GLY A 117 -1.16 4.38 -8.55
N HIS A 118 -1.08 3.35 -7.71
CA HIS A 118 0.07 3.13 -6.86
C HIS A 118 0.31 1.63 -6.69
N LEU A 119 1.41 1.14 -7.23
CA LEU A 119 1.96 -0.17 -6.90
C LEU A 119 3.25 0.04 -6.11
N SER A 120 3.27 -0.39 -4.86
CA SER A 120 4.41 -0.25 -3.96
C SER A 120 4.91 -1.57 -3.41
N PHE A 121 6.21 -1.55 -3.09
CA PHE A 121 6.90 -2.60 -2.36
C PHE A 121 7.62 -1.96 -1.19
N ASP A 122 7.20 -2.28 0.01
CA ASP A 122 7.79 -1.74 1.23
C ASP A 122 8.96 -2.62 1.69
N ARG A 123 9.97 -1.98 2.27
CA ARG A 123 11.08 -2.70 2.91
C ARG A 123 10.61 -3.25 4.26
N PHE A 124 11.16 -4.40 4.66
CA PHE A 124 10.89 -4.98 5.98
C PHE A 124 11.08 -3.95 7.11
N LYS A 125 10.01 -3.72 7.90
CA LYS A 125 9.93 -2.74 9.00
C LYS A 125 10.29 -1.30 8.60
N ASP A 126 10.05 -0.95 7.35
CA ASP A 126 10.25 0.39 6.80
C ASP A 126 9.25 0.66 5.67
N ASN A 127 9.43 1.75 4.94
CA ASN A 127 8.52 2.22 3.92
C ASN A 127 8.91 1.76 2.49
N GLN A 128 8.21 2.25 1.46
CA GLN A 128 8.44 1.92 0.04
C GLN A 128 9.93 2.01 -0.33
N VAL A 129 10.46 0.94 -0.94
CA VAL A 129 11.74 0.96 -1.69
C VAL A 129 11.54 1.04 -3.19
N LEU A 130 10.37 0.60 -3.66
CA LEU A 130 9.95 0.72 -5.05
C LEU A 130 8.50 1.18 -5.12
N ALA A 131 8.22 2.12 -6.00
CA ALA A 131 6.85 2.47 -6.34
C ALA A 131 6.66 2.80 -7.82
N LEU A 132 5.75 2.10 -8.49
CA LEU A 132 5.23 2.47 -9.81
C LEU A 132 3.93 3.23 -9.61
N GLN A 133 3.91 4.51 -10.02
CA GLN A 133 2.85 5.42 -9.63
C GLN A 133 2.35 6.27 -10.80
N TYR A 134 1.08 6.63 -10.73
CA TYR A 134 0.47 7.76 -11.39
C TYR A 134 -0.17 8.63 -10.30
N ILE A 135 0.10 9.93 -10.33
CA ILE A 135 -0.44 10.92 -9.38
C ILE A 135 -0.84 12.14 -10.18
N GLU A 136 -2.10 12.54 -10.07
CA GLU A 136 -2.65 13.72 -10.70
C GLU A 136 -3.43 14.57 -9.68
N ASN A 137 -3.24 15.87 -9.77
CA ASN A 137 -4.07 16.88 -9.13
C ASN A 137 -4.37 17.99 -10.15
N ALA A 138 -5.06 19.04 -9.71
CA ALA A 138 -5.53 20.11 -10.59
C ALA A 138 -4.44 20.83 -11.41
N THR A 139 -3.18 20.77 -11.00
CA THR A 139 -2.09 21.51 -11.64
C THR A 139 -0.94 20.64 -12.09
N THR A 140 -0.87 19.39 -11.62
CA THR A 140 0.29 18.53 -11.88
C THR A 140 -0.13 17.09 -12.15
N VAL A 141 0.60 16.45 -13.06
CA VAL A 141 0.49 15.02 -13.36
C VAL A 141 1.88 14.41 -13.38
N GLN A 142 2.04 13.30 -12.68
CA GLN A 142 3.27 12.52 -12.67
C GLN A 142 2.93 11.05 -12.89
N SER A 143 3.69 10.38 -13.75
CA SER A 143 3.62 8.92 -13.90
C SER A 143 5.01 8.35 -14.04
N GLY A 144 5.32 7.26 -13.34
CA GLY A 144 6.65 6.68 -13.41
C GLY A 144 7.00 5.71 -12.28
N LEU A 145 8.21 5.19 -12.35
CA LEU A 145 8.86 4.37 -11.35
C LEU A 145 9.75 5.24 -10.46
N THR A 146 9.60 5.11 -9.14
CA THR A 146 10.47 5.72 -8.14
C THR A 146 11.14 4.64 -7.31
N LEU A 147 12.45 4.76 -7.13
CA LEU A 147 13.25 3.94 -6.22
C LEU A 147 13.68 4.78 -5.03
N TYR A 148 13.68 4.19 -3.84
CA TYR A 148 14.02 4.87 -2.60
C TYR A 148 15.09 4.13 -1.83
N ASP A 149 16.00 4.88 -1.22
CA ASP A 149 16.93 4.36 -0.23
C ASP A 149 16.29 4.51 1.16
N ARG A 150 15.95 3.38 1.78
CA ARG A 150 15.31 3.31 3.11
C ARG A 150 16.28 2.75 4.15
N PRO A 151 16.59 3.45 5.25
CA PRO A 151 17.61 3.00 6.21
C PRO A 151 17.26 1.74 7.03
N ALA A 152 15.97 1.43 7.22
CA ALA A 152 15.44 0.38 8.10
C ALA A 152 15.96 0.42 9.55
N GLN A 153 15.89 1.60 10.16
CA GLN A 153 16.36 1.85 11.54
C GLN A 153 15.21 2.05 12.54
N GLY A 154 14.00 1.59 12.22
CA GLY A 154 12.79 1.76 13.04
C GLY A 154 12.21 3.19 13.09
N ARG A 155 12.88 4.15 12.43
CA ARG A 155 12.48 5.55 12.36
C ARG A 155 11.16 5.77 11.62
N PHE A 156 10.85 4.90 10.67
CA PHE A 156 9.56 4.95 9.98
C PHE A 156 8.39 4.66 10.91
N LYS A 157 8.45 3.58 11.71
CA LYS A 157 7.46 3.31 12.76
C LYS A 157 7.32 4.50 13.70
N GLN A 158 8.43 5.02 14.23
CA GLN A 158 8.39 6.20 15.10
C GLN A 158 7.67 7.39 14.43
N SER A 159 7.86 7.59 13.13
CA SER A 159 7.14 8.63 12.38
C SER A 159 5.63 8.35 12.29
N LEU A 160 5.21 7.09 12.12
CA LEU A 160 3.79 6.71 12.16
C LEU A 160 3.17 7.00 13.53
N ASP A 161 3.84 6.63 14.62
CA ASP A 161 3.35 6.93 15.98
C ASP A 161 3.16 8.43 16.20
N LEU A 162 4.10 9.24 15.72
CA LEU A 162 4.02 10.70 15.78
C LEU A 162 2.89 11.27 14.92
N ILE A 163 2.66 10.74 13.70
CA ILE A 163 1.56 11.19 12.84
C ILE A 163 0.22 10.83 13.45
N GLU A 164 0.07 9.67 14.08
CA GLU A 164 -1.14 9.32 14.80
C GLU A 164 -1.37 10.23 16.01
N GLU A 165 -0.33 10.49 16.81
CA GLU A 165 -0.40 11.44 17.92
C GLU A 165 -0.82 12.84 17.44
N HIS A 166 -0.30 13.27 16.28
CA HIS A 166 -0.63 14.57 15.69
C HIS A 166 -2.13 14.75 15.48
N GLN A 167 -2.90 13.69 15.17
CA GLN A 167 -4.33 13.80 14.88
C GLN A 167 -5.13 14.41 16.04
N THR A 168 -4.76 14.11 17.29
CA THR A 168 -5.48 14.53 18.51
C THR A 168 -4.70 15.50 19.40
N ALA A 169 -3.42 15.74 19.08
CA ALA A 169 -2.54 16.62 19.86
C ALA A 169 -3.00 18.09 19.90
N SER A 170 -2.56 18.78 20.96
CA SER A 170 -2.70 20.24 21.10
C SER A 170 -1.91 20.99 20.01
N PRO A 171 -2.26 22.26 19.69
CA PRO A 171 -1.57 23.03 18.64
C PRO A 171 -0.05 23.13 18.83
N ASP A 172 0.43 23.32 20.05
CA ASP A 172 1.88 23.40 20.32
C ASP A 172 2.56 22.04 20.18
N ARG A 173 1.88 20.96 20.58
CA ARG A 173 2.40 19.60 20.39
C ARG A 173 2.44 19.22 18.91
N LYS A 174 1.44 19.62 18.12
CA LYS A 174 1.44 19.44 16.65
C LYS A 174 2.67 20.07 16.00
N LYS A 175 3.00 21.33 16.35
CA LYS A 175 4.22 22.01 15.87
C LYS A 175 5.49 21.26 16.27
N SER A 176 5.56 20.75 17.50
CA SER A 176 6.70 19.95 17.97
C SER A 176 6.85 18.63 17.20
N ILE A 177 5.74 17.94 16.92
CA ILE A 177 5.72 16.72 16.11
C ILE A 177 6.18 17.02 14.68
N GLU A 178 5.64 18.06 14.05
CA GLU A 178 6.02 18.48 12.69
C GLU A 178 7.51 18.79 12.60
N ALA A 179 8.06 19.54 13.57
CA ALA A 179 9.49 19.83 13.65
C ALA A 179 10.34 18.57 13.83
N THR A 180 9.86 17.62 14.65
CA THR A 180 10.55 16.33 14.86
C THR A 180 10.62 15.53 13.57
N ILE A 181 9.48 15.33 12.90
CA ILE A 181 9.41 14.60 11.63
C ILE A 181 10.23 15.31 10.54
N ALA A 182 10.20 16.64 10.48
CA ALA A 182 11.04 17.41 9.56
C ALA A 182 12.54 17.17 9.82
N GLY A 183 12.96 17.14 11.08
CA GLY A 183 14.33 16.80 11.45
C GLY A 183 14.73 15.37 11.05
N MET A 184 13.83 14.39 11.23
CA MET A 184 14.06 13.01 10.77
C MET A 184 14.28 12.97 9.25
N ARG A 185 13.46 13.69 8.47
CA ARG A 185 13.63 13.78 7.01
C ARG A 185 14.96 14.42 6.61
N GLN A 186 15.34 15.52 7.26
CA GLN A 186 16.61 16.20 6.98
C GLN A 186 17.83 15.32 7.24
N ARG A 187 17.78 14.49 8.30
CA ARG A 187 18.83 13.53 8.62
C ARG A 187 18.78 12.23 7.80
N GLY A 188 17.83 12.10 6.87
CA GLY A 188 17.66 10.89 6.06
C GLY A 188 17.10 9.69 6.80
N GLU A 189 16.60 9.87 8.03
CA GLU A 189 16.09 8.78 8.88
C GLU A 189 14.83 8.13 8.30
N LEU A 190 14.08 8.83 7.45
CA LEU A 190 12.93 8.30 6.71
C LEU A 190 13.27 7.91 5.26
N GLY A 191 14.56 7.94 4.92
CA GLY A 191 15.08 7.67 3.59
C GLY A 191 14.87 8.80 2.58
N PHE A 192 15.42 8.59 1.40
CA PHE A 192 15.37 9.54 0.29
C PHE A 192 14.98 8.84 -1.02
N ASP A 193 14.36 9.60 -1.92
CA ASP A 193 14.22 9.17 -3.31
C ASP A 193 15.62 9.07 -3.94
N ARG A 194 15.87 7.99 -4.67
CA ARG A 194 17.15 7.75 -5.31
C ARG A 194 17.08 7.90 -6.83
N VAL A 195 16.05 7.33 -7.43
CA VAL A 195 15.85 7.35 -8.88
C VAL A 195 14.38 7.62 -9.19
N PHE A 196 14.12 8.45 -10.19
CA PHE A 196 12.82 8.55 -10.83
C PHE A 196 12.96 8.29 -12.34
N ILE A 197 12.09 7.47 -12.91
CA ILE A 197 11.96 7.25 -14.35
C ILE A 197 10.50 7.42 -14.72
N GLY A 198 10.19 8.44 -15.51
CA GLY A 198 8.80 8.68 -15.90
C GLY A 198 8.57 10.02 -16.55
N SER A 199 7.35 10.52 -16.44
CA SER A 199 6.95 11.84 -16.91
C SER A 199 6.41 12.66 -15.75
N LYS A 200 6.75 13.95 -15.74
CA LYS A 200 6.14 14.93 -14.85
C LYS A 200 5.73 16.14 -15.67
N ASP A 201 4.45 16.48 -15.61
CA ASP A 201 3.87 17.63 -16.29
C ASP A 201 4.23 17.68 -17.78
N GLN A 202 4.16 16.52 -18.45
CA GLN A 202 4.53 16.29 -19.86
C GLN A 202 6.04 16.36 -20.17
N THR A 203 6.89 16.48 -19.16
CA THR A 203 8.35 16.36 -19.32
C THR A 203 8.75 14.93 -18.99
N ALA A 204 9.22 14.17 -20.01
CA ALA A 204 9.81 12.85 -19.79
C ALA A 204 11.19 13.01 -19.15
N GLN A 205 11.49 12.25 -18.10
CA GLN A 205 12.73 12.40 -17.35
C GLN A 205 13.17 11.10 -16.63
N LEU A 206 14.48 10.87 -16.67
CA LEU A 206 15.23 10.09 -15.68
C LEU A 206 15.90 11.08 -14.74
N VAL A 207 15.71 10.96 -13.43
CA VAL A 207 16.32 11.81 -12.41
C VAL A 207 17.09 10.94 -11.43
N LEU A 208 18.37 11.25 -11.25
CA LEU A 208 19.25 10.63 -10.26
C LEU A 208 19.52 11.61 -9.13
N LYS A 209 19.35 11.14 -7.90
CA LYS A 209 19.54 11.92 -6.67
C LYS A 209 20.72 11.38 -5.86
N ASP A 210 21.36 12.26 -5.09
CA ASP A 210 22.37 11.86 -4.10
C ASP A 210 21.74 11.21 -2.86
N ASP A 211 22.58 10.84 -1.89
CA ASP A 211 22.21 10.22 -0.62
C ASP A 211 21.49 11.18 0.34
N HIS A 212 21.26 12.43 -0.08
CA HIS A 212 20.47 13.44 0.61
C HIS A 212 19.22 13.82 -0.20
N GLY A 213 18.89 13.06 -1.25
CA GLY A 213 17.72 13.29 -2.11
C GLY A 213 17.84 14.49 -3.06
N ARG A 214 19.04 15.09 -3.19
CA ARG A 214 19.29 16.24 -4.07
C ARG A 214 19.62 15.73 -5.48
N SER A 215 18.97 16.28 -6.50
CA SER A 215 19.22 15.87 -7.90
C SER A 215 20.67 16.16 -8.31
N ARG A 216 21.31 15.20 -8.98
CA ARG A 216 22.69 15.30 -9.49
C ARG A 216 22.81 15.08 -10.98
N ALA A 217 21.92 14.30 -11.56
CA ALA A 217 21.84 14.13 -13.00
C ALA A 217 20.40 13.97 -13.46
N ARG A 218 20.11 14.48 -14.66
CA ARG A 218 18.81 14.30 -15.33
C ARG A 218 19.00 14.01 -16.81
N LEU A 219 18.28 13.03 -17.35
CA LEU A 219 18.06 12.91 -18.79
C LEU A 219 16.61 13.29 -19.04
N VAL A 220 16.38 14.38 -19.78
CA VAL A 220 15.06 14.99 -19.95
C VAL A 220 14.70 15.17 -21.41
N VAL A 221 13.40 15.10 -21.72
CA VAL A 221 12.80 15.63 -22.93
C VAL A 221 11.78 16.67 -22.51
N ASN A 222 12.09 17.93 -22.79
CA ASN A 222 11.26 19.07 -22.40
C ASN A 222 9.98 19.15 -23.24
N ARG A 223 9.04 20.01 -22.83
CA ARG A 223 7.76 20.21 -23.54
C ARG A 223 7.89 20.71 -24.97
N ASP A 224 9.00 21.36 -25.31
CA ASP A 224 9.35 21.77 -26.66
C ASP A 224 10.02 20.65 -27.48
N ASN A 225 10.02 19.42 -26.95
CA ASN A 225 10.69 18.21 -27.48
C ASN A 225 12.21 18.30 -27.54
N THR A 226 12.84 19.25 -26.84
CA THR A 226 14.30 19.30 -26.74
C THR A 226 14.80 18.26 -25.72
N ALA A 227 15.69 17.37 -26.17
CA ALA A 227 16.36 16.42 -25.31
C ALA A 227 17.60 17.05 -24.64
N ALA A 228 17.84 16.73 -23.38
CA ALA A 228 19.05 17.14 -22.68
C ALA A 228 19.48 16.14 -21.60
N LEU A 229 20.79 15.95 -21.48
CA LEU A 229 21.45 15.38 -20.31
C LEU A 229 22.03 16.53 -19.48
N GLU A 230 21.65 16.63 -18.21
CA GLU A 230 22.03 17.71 -17.31
C GLU A 230 22.73 17.14 -16.06
N PHE A 231 23.84 17.76 -15.67
CA PHE A 231 24.52 17.50 -14.41
C PHE A 231 24.37 18.71 -13.50
N LEU A 232 24.06 18.47 -12.22
CA LEU A 232 23.72 19.49 -11.25
C LEU A 232 24.69 19.47 -10.07
N ASP A 233 25.07 20.64 -9.58
CA ASP A 233 25.82 20.79 -8.33
C ASP A 233 24.94 20.62 -7.09
N GLU A 234 25.55 20.81 -5.93
CA GLU A 234 24.88 20.68 -4.63
C GLU A 234 23.69 21.61 -4.42
N SER A 235 23.70 22.79 -5.06
CA SER A 235 22.62 23.78 -5.01
C SER A 235 21.50 23.51 -6.02
N GLY A 236 21.70 22.56 -6.93
CA GLY A 236 20.78 22.27 -8.03
C GLY A 236 21.02 23.14 -9.26
N ARG A 237 22.16 23.83 -9.35
CA ARG A 237 22.55 24.57 -10.56
C ARG A 237 23.12 23.60 -11.59
N ILE A 238 22.73 23.75 -12.85
CA ILE A 238 23.29 22.97 -13.96
C ILE A 238 24.74 23.40 -14.17
N ILE A 239 25.67 22.46 -14.00
CA ILE A 239 27.12 22.67 -14.21
C ILE A 239 27.60 22.09 -15.54
N ALA A 240 26.86 21.16 -16.14
CA ALA A 240 27.11 20.66 -17.48
C ALA A 240 25.79 20.24 -18.14
N ARG A 241 25.70 20.42 -19.46
CA ARG A 241 24.53 20.04 -20.25
C ARG A 241 24.95 19.51 -21.63
N TYR A 242 24.29 18.47 -22.11
CA TYR A 242 24.46 17.92 -23.45
C TYR A 242 23.10 17.71 -24.15
N PRO A 243 22.90 18.16 -25.40
CA PRO A 243 23.79 19.07 -26.12
C PRO A 243 23.93 20.40 -25.35
N GLY A 244 25.08 21.05 -25.51
CA GLY A 244 25.29 22.40 -24.97
C GLY A 244 24.28 23.40 -25.57
N PRO A 245 24.24 24.65 -25.07
CA PRO A 245 23.42 25.68 -25.70
C PRO A 245 23.76 25.76 -27.20
N PRO A 246 22.75 25.98 -28.07
CA PRO A 246 22.98 26.05 -29.51
C PRO A 246 24.06 27.10 -29.81
N HIS A 247 25.02 26.74 -30.67
CA HIS A 247 26.12 27.61 -31.05
C HIS A 247 25.56 28.97 -31.54
N GLY A 248 25.72 30.05 -30.75
CA GLY A 248 25.29 31.39 -31.15
C GLY A 248 24.77 32.34 -30.07
N GLN A 249 24.75 31.97 -28.78
CA GLN A 249 24.44 32.92 -27.70
C GLN A 249 25.56 32.93 -26.65
N ASN A 250 26.50 33.86 -26.83
CA ASN A 250 27.38 34.41 -25.81
C ASN A 250 27.07 35.90 -25.68
#